data_AF-A0A1X9MAZ6-F1
#
_entry.id   AF-A0A1X9MAZ6-F1
#
_cell.length_a   1.000
_cell.length_b   1.000
_cell.length_c   1.000
_cell.angle_alpha   90.00
_cell.angle_beta   90.00
_cell.angle_gamma   90.00
#
_symmetry.space_group_name_H-M   'P 1'
#
loop_
_entity.id
_entity.type
_entity.pdbx_description
1 polymer ?
#
loop_
_entity_poly.entity_id
_entity_poly.type
_entity_poly.pdbx_seq_one_letter_code
_entity_poly.pdbx_strand_id
1 'polypeptide(L)'
;MGFSLKKTDFLVSDKGISVVEKIQIGGIDQALLIQGERKDNPILLFLHGGPSMPLPGVSCRGVDYTIVSNTKELVKKFTIVFWDQRGTGKSYSKVINSETMNITQFINDANEITEYLRKKFNQKKSF
;
A
#
# COMPACT_ATOMS: atom_id res chain seq x y z
N MET A 1 27.91 25.30 8.52
CA MET A 1 27.54 23.97 7.99
C MET A 1 26.03 23.84 8.15
N GLY A 2 25.26 24.26 7.15
CA GLY A 2 23.79 24.30 7.24
C GLY A 2 23.22 22.92 6.99
N PHE A 3 22.47 22.37 7.94
CA PHE A 3 21.62 21.22 7.70
C PHE A 3 20.54 21.64 6.70
N SER A 4 20.68 21.20 5.45
CA SER A 4 19.63 21.32 4.44
C SER A 4 18.48 20.41 4.89
N LEU A 5 17.37 21.00 5.31
CA LEU A 5 16.10 20.29 5.44
C LEU A 5 15.77 19.74 4.06
N LYS A 6 15.89 18.41 3.88
CA LYS A 6 15.48 17.74 2.65
C LYS A 6 14.05 18.18 2.32
N LYS A 7 13.86 18.87 1.19
CA LYS A 7 12.53 19.21 0.68
C LYS A 7 11.75 17.91 0.51
N THR A 8 10.59 17.80 1.14
CA THR A 8 9.63 16.73 0.85
C THR A 8 9.07 16.98 -0.55
N ASP A 9 9.43 16.11 -1.49
CA ASP A 9 9.04 16.18 -2.91
C ASP A 9 7.56 15.84 -3.18
N PHE A 10 6.79 15.56 -2.12
CA PHE A 10 5.36 15.28 -2.19
C PHE A 10 4.67 15.82 -0.93
N LEU A 11 3.86 16.86 -1.11
CA LEU A 11 3.00 17.41 -0.06
C LEU A 11 1.59 16.86 -0.25
N VAL A 12 1.12 16.13 0.74
CA VAL A 12 -0.25 15.62 0.77
C VAL A 12 -1.14 16.80 1.14
N SER A 13 -2.06 17.18 0.26
CA SER A 13 -3.03 18.24 0.57
C SER A 13 -3.90 17.85 1.77
N ASP A 14 -4.56 18.81 2.43
CA ASP A 14 -5.51 18.53 3.52
C ASP A 14 -6.66 17.59 3.10
N LYS A 15 -6.93 17.51 1.79
CA LYS A 15 -7.95 16.63 1.18
C LYS A 15 -7.40 15.24 0.82
N GLY A 16 -6.08 15.08 0.86
CA GLY A 16 -5.37 13.87 0.50
C GLY A 16 -5.21 12.87 1.65
N ILE A 17 -4.45 11.82 1.38
CA ILE A 17 -4.11 10.77 2.33
C ILE A 17 -2.69 10.27 2.07
N SER A 18 -1.94 10.01 3.14
CA SER A 18 -0.63 9.34 3.10
C SER A 18 -0.40 8.68 4.44
N VAL A 19 -0.84 7.43 4.54
CA VAL A 19 -0.82 6.66 5.79
C VAL A 19 -0.29 5.27 5.55
N VAL A 20 0.37 4.73 6.58
CA VAL A 20 0.67 3.31 6.65
C VAL A 20 -0.30 2.71 7.65
N GLU A 21 -1.02 1.68 7.24
CA GLU A 21 -2.00 0.98 8.07
C GLU A 21 -1.60 -0.47 8.22
N LYS A 22 -1.79 -1.00 9.43
CA LYS A 22 -1.79 -2.44 9.66
C LYS A 22 -3.22 -2.88 9.86
N ILE A 23 -3.63 -3.88 9.09
CA ILE A 23 -4.97 -4.42 9.10
C ILE A 23 -4.90 -5.93 9.26
N GLN A 24 -5.89 -6.51 9.93
CA GLN A 24 -5.98 -7.96 10.08
C GLN A 24 -6.68 -8.54 8.84
N ILE A 25 -5.95 -9.34 8.06
CA ILE A 25 -6.40 -9.95 6.79
C ILE A 25 -5.93 -11.40 6.75
N GLY A 26 -6.85 -12.33 6.46
CA GLY A 26 -6.53 -13.75 6.42
C GLY A 26 -5.89 -14.26 7.71
N GLY A 27 -6.32 -13.72 8.85
CA GLY A 27 -5.86 -14.09 10.19
C GLY A 27 -4.49 -13.55 10.62
N ILE A 28 -3.85 -12.67 9.83
CA ILE A 28 -2.55 -12.06 10.18
C ILE A 28 -2.57 -10.54 9.99
N ASP A 29 -1.64 -9.84 10.64
CA ASP A 29 -1.42 -8.42 10.38
C ASP A 29 -0.73 -8.23 9.03
N GLN A 30 -1.39 -7.50 8.13
CA GLN A 30 -0.83 -7.10 6.85
C GLN A 30 -0.78 -5.57 6.73
N ALA A 31 0.24 -5.06 6.04
CA ALA A 31 0.54 -3.65 5.94
C ALA A 31 0.14 -3.07 4.58
N LEU A 32 -0.52 -1.91 4.62
CA LEU A 32 -0.87 -1.10 3.47
C LEU A 32 -0.20 0.27 3.55
N LEU A 33 0.29 0.79 2.43
CA LEU A 33 0.63 2.20 2.25
C LEU A 33 -0.43 2.79 1.33
N ILE A 34 -1.17 3.76 1.84
CA ILE A 34 -2.28 4.40 1.13
C ILE A 34 -1.87 5.85 0.83
N GLN A 35 -1.85 6.22 -0.45
CA GLN A 35 -1.46 7.55 -0.91
C GLN A 35 -2.41 8.09 -1.98
N GLY A 36 -2.85 9.34 -1.82
CA GLY A 36 -3.75 10.01 -2.76
C GLY A 36 -3.77 11.51 -2.52
N GLU A 37 -3.87 12.33 -3.57
CA GLU A 37 -4.13 13.77 -3.41
C GLU A 37 -5.55 14.07 -2.96
N ARG A 38 -6.49 13.15 -3.23
CA ARG A 38 -7.88 13.22 -2.77
C ARG A 38 -8.41 11.83 -2.41
N LYS A 39 -9.12 11.72 -1.28
CA LYS A 39 -9.70 10.45 -0.78
C LYS A 39 -10.87 9.93 -1.62
N ASP A 40 -11.49 10.79 -2.43
CA ASP A 40 -12.61 10.45 -3.32
C ASP A 40 -12.16 9.97 -4.71
N ASN A 41 -10.86 10.02 -5.01
CA ASN A 41 -10.31 9.45 -6.24
C ASN A 41 -10.52 7.93 -6.27
N PRO A 42 -10.66 7.31 -7.47
CA PRO A 42 -10.75 5.87 -7.59
C PRO A 42 -9.58 5.15 -6.91
N ILE A 43 -9.86 4.03 -6.26
CA ILE A 43 -8.84 3.20 -5.62
C ILE A 43 -8.06 2.42 -6.69
N LEU A 44 -6.73 2.41 -6.58
CA LEU A 44 -5.84 1.54 -7.36
C LEU A 44 -5.07 0.63 -6.39
N LEU A 45 -5.37 -0.67 -6.38
CA LEU A 45 -4.66 -1.64 -5.55
C LEU A 45 -3.43 -2.17 -6.29
N PHE A 46 -2.25 -1.87 -5.77
CA PHE A 46 -0.99 -2.31 -6.35
C PHE A 46 -0.55 -3.64 -5.74
N LEU A 47 -0.59 -4.71 -6.54
CA LEU A 47 -0.04 -6.02 -6.20
C LEU A 47 1.39 -6.09 -6.72
N HIS A 48 2.37 -6.09 -5.81
CA HIS A 48 3.75 -6.28 -6.21
C HIS A 48 4.02 -7.70 -6.70
N GLY A 49 5.00 -7.83 -7.58
CA GLY A 49 5.51 -9.11 -8.05
C GLY A 49 6.47 -9.75 -7.04
N GLY A 50 7.25 -10.69 -7.54
CA GLY A 50 8.15 -11.47 -6.70
C GLY A 50 9.53 -11.74 -7.30
N PRO A 51 10.36 -12.48 -6.55
CA PRO A 51 10.04 -12.98 -5.21
C PRO A 51 10.18 -11.88 -4.14
N SER A 52 9.10 -11.63 -3.39
CA SER A 52 9.08 -10.80 -2.17
C SER A 52 9.62 -9.36 -2.29
N MET A 53 9.46 -8.70 -3.43
CA MET A 53 9.78 -7.28 -3.57
C MET A 53 8.51 -6.45 -3.46
N PRO A 54 8.12 -5.95 -2.26
CA PRO A 54 7.07 -4.95 -2.10
C PRO A 54 7.55 -3.58 -2.59
N LEU A 55 7.88 -3.54 -3.88
CA LEU A 55 8.37 -2.38 -4.59
C LEU A 55 7.36 -1.97 -5.66
N PRO A 56 6.99 -0.68 -5.70
CA PRO A 56 7.05 0.30 -4.60
C PRO A 56 6.11 -0.10 -3.44
N GLY A 57 6.45 0.21 -2.18
CA GLY A 57 5.62 -0.25 -1.06
C GLY A 57 6.05 0.19 0.34
N VAL A 58 5.34 -0.32 1.35
CA VAL A 58 5.46 0.08 2.77
C VAL A 58 6.89 -0.09 3.28
N SER A 59 7.59 -1.10 2.76
CA SER A 59 8.94 -1.49 3.17
C SER A 59 10.06 -0.67 2.53
N CYS A 60 9.75 0.18 1.54
CA CYS A 60 10.75 0.96 0.81
C CYS A 60 10.41 2.46 0.76
N ARG A 61 9.83 2.98 1.85
CA ARG A 61 9.55 4.42 2.06
C ARG A 61 10.83 5.26 2.26
N GLY A 62 11.89 4.96 1.51
CA GLY A 62 13.06 5.82 1.39
C GLY A 62 12.64 7.12 0.73
N VAL A 63 13.20 8.24 1.20
CA VAL A 63 12.81 9.62 0.89
C VAL A 63 12.84 9.96 -0.61
N ASP A 64 13.38 9.07 -1.44
CA ASP A 64 13.56 9.26 -2.89
C ASP A 64 13.09 8.05 -3.75
N TYR A 65 12.61 6.95 -3.16
CA TYR A 65 12.57 5.65 -3.87
C TYR A 65 11.19 5.13 -4.32
N THR A 66 10.10 5.84 -4.04
CA THR A 66 8.78 5.46 -4.54
C THR A 66 8.46 6.14 -5.88
N ILE A 67 9.29 5.89 -6.89
CA ILE A 67 9.03 6.12 -8.34
C ILE A 67 8.87 7.59 -8.77
N VAL A 68 9.94 8.12 -9.37
CA VAL A 68 10.23 9.55 -9.61
C VAL A 68 9.39 10.25 -10.71
N SER A 69 8.41 9.61 -11.36
CA SER A 69 7.51 10.33 -12.28
C SER A 69 6.11 9.74 -12.39
N ASN A 70 5.98 8.47 -12.76
CA ASN A 70 4.67 7.92 -13.14
C ASN A 70 3.73 7.76 -11.94
N THR A 71 4.24 7.34 -10.77
CA THR A 71 3.40 7.17 -9.59
C THR A 71 2.92 8.49 -9.02
N LYS A 72 3.69 9.59 -9.14
CA LYS A 72 3.23 10.94 -8.74
C LYS A 72 2.01 11.35 -9.54
N GLU A 73 2.01 11.13 -10.85
CA GLU A 73 0.85 11.40 -11.71
C GLU A 73 -0.33 10.46 -11.42
N LEU A 74 -0.07 9.22 -10.99
CA LEU A 74 -1.13 8.32 -10.54
C LEU A 74 -1.74 8.78 -9.21
N VAL A 75 -0.95 9.25 -8.24
CA VAL A 75 -1.45 9.72 -6.94
C VAL A 75 -2.34 10.97 -7.07
N LYS A 76 -2.17 11.77 -8.12
CA LYS A 76 -3.09 12.85 -8.50
C LYS A 76 -4.47 12.34 -8.94
N LYS A 77 -4.51 11.18 -9.60
CA LYS A 77 -5.71 10.61 -10.25
C LYS A 77 -6.37 9.49 -9.46
N PHE A 78 -5.63 8.83 -8.59
CA PHE A 78 -6.04 7.63 -7.85
C PHE A 78 -5.66 7.75 -6.37
N THR A 79 -6.42 7.06 -5.53
CA THR A 79 -5.95 6.66 -4.19
C THR A 79 -5.23 5.34 -4.34
N ILE A 80 -3.90 5.38 -4.39
CA ILE A 80 -3.07 4.20 -4.58
C ILE A 80 -2.87 3.48 -3.25
N VAL A 81 -3.02 2.16 -3.28
CA VAL A 81 -2.81 1.29 -2.13
C VAL A 81 -1.72 0.30 -2.47
N PHE A 82 -0.55 0.44 -1.83
CA PHE A 82 0.52 -0.56 -1.90
C PHE A 82 0.33 -1.56 -0.79
N TRP A 83 0.14 -2.82 -1.15
CA TRP A 83 -0.02 -3.92 -0.21
C TRP A 83 1.27 -4.72 -0.12
N ASP A 84 1.89 -4.76 1.06
CA ASP A 84 2.94 -5.75 1.35
C ASP A 84 2.23 -7.09 1.57
N GLN A 85 2.31 -8.01 0.60
CA GLN A 85 1.59 -9.29 0.67
C GLN A 85 2.05 -10.15 1.85
N ARG A 86 1.19 -11.08 2.29
CA ARG A 86 1.48 -12.09 3.32
C ARG A 86 2.92 -12.60 3.24
N GLY A 87 3.64 -12.50 4.37
CA GLY A 87 5.01 -13.01 4.46
C GLY A 87 6.06 -12.10 3.81
N THR A 88 5.70 -10.91 3.35
CA THR A 88 6.63 -9.94 2.76
C THR A 88 6.66 -8.62 3.52
N GLY A 89 7.79 -7.92 3.45
CA GLY A 89 7.90 -6.56 3.96
C GLY A 89 7.43 -6.40 5.42
N LYS A 90 6.52 -5.45 5.66
CA LYS A 90 5.94 -5.21 7.00
C LYS A 90 4.81 -6.16 7.38
N SER A 91 4.40 -7.04 6.46
CA SER A 91 3.46 -8.15 6.68
C SER A 91 4.17 -9.47 6.98
N TYR A 92 5.51 -9.47 7.07
CA TYR A 92 6.28 -10.64 7.50
C TYR A 92 6.20 -10.84 9.01
N SER A 93 6.02 -12.10 9.41
CA SER A 93 6.21 -12.56 10.78
C SER A 93 6.67 -14.02 10.79
N LYS A 94 7.54 -14.35 11.74
CA LYS A 94 8.07 -15.72 11.89
C LYS A 94 7.02 -16.75 12.28
N VAL A 95 5.87 -16.31 12.79
CA VAL A 95 4.79 -17.19 13.27
C VAL A 95 3.71 -17.44 12.22
N ILE A 96 3.87 -16.90 11.00
CA ILE A 96 2.95 -17.20 9.89
C ILE A 96 3.09 -18.69 9.54
N ASN A 97 1.97 -19.43 9.59
CA ASN A 97 1.96 -20.83 9.19
C ASN A 97 2.32 -20.95 7.70
N SER A 98 3.38 -21.71 7.39
CA SER A 98 3.85 -21.95 6.01
C SER A 98 2.79 -22.60 5.12
N GLU A 99 1.86 -23.36 5.68
CA GLU A 99 0.74 -23.96 4.93
C GLU A 99 -0.19 -22.89 4.34
N THR A 100 -0.22 -21.69 4.92
CA THR A 100 -1.01 -20.55 4.42
C THR A 100 -0.31 -19.81 3.28
N MET A 101 0.94 -20.16 2.93
CA MET A 101 1.68 -19.57 1.82
C MET A 101 1.30 -20.23 0.49
N ASN A 102 0.01 -20.19 0.15
CA ASN A 102 -0.55 -20.82 -1.05
C ASN A 102 -1.46 -19.84 -1.83
N ILE A 103 -1.63 -20.07 -3.13
CA ILE A 103 -2.35 -19.17 -4.05
C ILE A 103 -3.78 -18.88 -3.57
N THR A 104 -4.48 -19.89 -3.05
CA THR A 104 -5.85 -19.72 -2.54
C THR A 104 -5.89 -18.71 -1.40
N GLN A 105 -4.94 -18.76 -0.47
CA GLN A 105 -4.86 -17.78 0.61
C GLN A 105 -4.52 -16.38 0.08
N PHE A 106 -3.61 -16.24 -0.88
CA PHE A 106 -3.30 -14.93 -1.47
C PHE A 106 -4.52 -14.31 -2.17
N ILE A 107 -5.34 -15.11 -2.86
CA ILE A 107 -6.59 -14.63 -3.48
C ILE A 107 -7.58 -14.19 -2.40
N ASN A 108 -7.73 -14.96 -1.32
CA ASN A 108 -8.61 -14.60 -0.21
C ASN A 108 -8.17 -13.30 0.48
N ASP A 109 -6.86 -13.15 0.75
CA ASP A 109 -6.29 -11.93 1.32
C ASP A 109 -6.58 -10.72 0.42
N ALA A 110 -6.42 -10.85 -0.90
CA ALA A 110 -6.70 -9.78 -1.86
C ALA A 110 -8.19 -9.39 -1.89
N ASN A 111 -9.10 -10.37 -1.78
CA ASN A 111 -10.54 -10.14 -1.70
C ASN A 111 -10.91 -9.39 -0.40
N GLU A 112 -10.37 -9.82 0.73
CA GLU A 112 -10.60 -9.16 2.03
C GLU A 112 -10.08 -7.72 2.02
N ILE A 113 -8.90 -7.47 1.45
CA ILE A 113 -8.35 -6.12 1.29
C ILE A 113 -9.23 -5.26 0.39
N THR A 114 -9.70 -5.82 -0.72
CA THR A 114 -10.60 -5.11 -1.64
C THR A 114 -11.88 -4.68 -0.91
N GLU A 115 -12.50 -5.58 -0.14
CA GLU A 115 -13.68 -5.25 0.66
C GLU A 115 -13.39 -4.24 1.78
N TYR A 116 -12.24 -4.34 2.43
CA TYR A 116 -11.78 -3.34 3.40
C TYR A 116 -11.69 -1.94 2.77
N LEU A 117 -11.03 -1.83 1.61
CA LEU A 117 -10.83 -0.55 0.92
C LEU A 117 -12.16 0.05 0.43
N ARG A 118 -13.05 -0.78 -0.11
CA ARG A 118 -14.40 -0.36 -0.54
C ARG A 118 -15.19 0.25 0.61
N LYS A 119 -15.17 -0.39 1.79
CA LYS A 119 -15.81 0.13 3.01
C LYS A 119 -15.15 1.42 3.49
N LYS A 120 -13.82 1.45 3.55
CA LYS A 120 -13.04 2.59 4.05
C LYS A 120 -13.30 3.87 3.25
N PHE A 121 -13.38 3.77 1.93
CA PHE A 121 -13.54 4.92 1.04
C PHE A 121 -14.97 5.10 0.52
N ASN A 122 -15.92 4.26 0.96
CA ASN A 122 -17.30 4.26 0.48
C ASN A 122 -17.39 4.18 -1.07
N GLN A 123 -16.54 3.34 -1.69
CA GLN A 123 -16.48 3.19 -3.15
C GLN A 123 -16.99 1.81 -3.58
N LYS A 124 -17.75 1.77 -4.67
CA LYS A 124 -18.30 0.52 -5.22
C LYS A 124 -17.30 -0.29 -6.03
N LYS A 125 -16.22 0.32 -6.54
CA LYS A 125 -15.22 -0.33 -7.42
C LYS A 125 -13.81 0.14 -7.06
N SER A 126 -12.85 -0.76 -7.15
CA SER A 126 -11.41 -0.52 -7.17
C SER A 126 -10.83 -1.05 -8.48
N PHE A 127 -9.74 -0.45 -8.96
CA PHE A 127 -8.99 -0.85 -10.15
C PHE A 127 -7.68 -1.53 -9.77
#